data_AF-A0A957HU65-F1
#
_entry.id   AF-A0A957HU65-F1
#
_cell.length_a   1.000
_cell.length_b   1.000
_cell.length_c   1.000
_cell.angle_alpha   90.00
_cell.angle_beta   90.00
_cell.angle_gamma   90.00
#
_symmetry.space_group_name_H-M   'P 1'
#
loop_
_entity.id
_entity.type
_entity.pdbx_description
1 polymer ?
#
loop_
_entity_poly.entity_id
_entity_poly.type
_entity_poly.pdbx_seq_one_letter_code
_entity_poly.pdbx_strand_id
1 'polypeptide(L)'
;MLRLAAALLFLLPLAWMITASLHPPGEPLPTSLQIWPEHLTLANYGRIFQLLPMGRYTLNSVMVVTLAVPITLVISSWAGLGIARLPKANQQRWIVLSLAVLMIPGIALWSTRFLLYRQLGWYDSIWALV
;
A
#
# COMPACT_ATOMS: atom_id res chain seq x y z
N MET A 1 24.89 -7.20 -16.83
CA MET A 1 24.15 -8.47 -16.89
C MET A 1 23.39 -8.77 -15.60
N LEU A 2 24.02 -8.71 -14.40
CA LEU A 2 23.34 -8.97 -13.11
C LEU A 2 22.08 -8.11 -12.84
N ARG A 3 22.10 -6.82 -13.17
CA ARG A 3 20.95 -5.91 -12.98
C ARG A 3 19.71 -6.30 -13.81
N LEU A 4 19.93 -6.79 -15.04
CA LEU A 4 18.85 -7.26 -15.91
C LEU A 4 18.27 -8.58 -15.40
N ALA A 5 19.13 -9.49 -14.94
CA ALA A 5 18.70 -10.74 -14.32
C ALA A 5 17.85 -10.48 -13.05
N ALA A 6 18.28 -9.55 -12.20
CA ALA A 6 17.52 -9.14 -11.02
C ALA A 6 16.16 -8.52 -11.41
N ALA A 7 16.13 -7.62 -12.39
CA ALA A 7 14.89 -7.02 -12.87
C ALA A 7 13.90 -8.08 -13.39
N LEU A 8 14.37 -9.05 -14.20
CA LEU A 8 13.54 -10.14 -14.71
C LEU A 8 12.98 -11.01 -13.57
N LEU A 9 13.78 -11.29 -12.54
CA LEU A 9 13.34 -12.05 -11.37
C LEU A 9 12.19 -11.34 -10.62
N PHE A 10 12.24 -10.01 -10.49
CA PHE A 10 11.16 -9.24 -9.85
C PHE A 10 9.91 -9.10 -10.73
N LEU A 11 10.03 -9.21 -12.06
CA LEU A 11 8.89 -9.19 -12.98
C LEU A 11 8.14 -10.52 -13.02
N LEU A 12 8.79 -11.63 -12.69
CA LEU A 12 8.23 -12.97 -12.72
C LEU A 12 6.90 -13.12 -11.94
N PRO A 13 6.78 -12.68 -10.66
CA PRO A 13 5.51 -12.73 -9.94
C PRO A 13 4.44 -11.80 -10.54
N LEU A 14 4.82 -10.67 -11.13
CA LEU A 14 3.86 -9.77 -11.80
C LEU A 14 3.31 -10.41 -13.08
N ALA A 15 4.18 -11.05 -13.87
CA ALA A 15 3.78 -11.81 -15.04
C ALA A 15 2.81 -12.93 -14.65
N TRP A 16 3.10 -13.65 -13.55
CA TRP A 16 2.21 -14.67 -13.01
C TRP A 16 0.84 -14.11 -12.58
N MET A 17 0.82 -12.95 -11.91
CA MET A 17 -0.45 -12.32 -11.52
C MET A 17 -1.31 -11.94 -12.73
N ILE A 18 -0.69 -11.48 -13.82
CA ILE A 18 -1.40 -11.15 -15.07
C ILE A 18 -1.98 -12.41 -15.71
N THR A 19 -1.22 -13.51 -15.75
CA THR A 19 -1.72 -14.74 -16.38
C THR A 19 -2.78 -15.41 -15.54
N ALA A 20 -2.65 -15.38 -14.21
CA ALA A 20 -3.67 -15.84 -13.27
C ALA A 20 -4.97 -15.02 -13.37
N SER A 21 -4.90 -13.69 -13.57
CA SER A 21 -6.11 -12.86 -13.71
C SER A 21 -6.89 -13.12 -14.99
N LEU A 22 -6.27 -13.74 -15.99
CA LEU A 22 -6.86 -14.07 -17.29
C LEU A 22 -7.45 -15.48 -17.37
N HIS A 23 -7.36 -16.28 -16.30
CA HIS A 23 -7.96 -17.61 -16.24
C HIS A 23 -9.50 -17.54 -16.18
N PRO A 24 -10.22 -18.54 -16.72
CA PRO A 24 -11.67 -18.59 -16.60
C PRO A 24 -12.15 -18.60 -15.15
N PRO A 25 -13.22 -17.85 -14.82
CA PRO A 25 -13.75 -17.81 -13.47
C PRO A 25 -14.32 -19.17 -13.05
N GLY A 26 -13.91 -19.67 -11.89
CA GLY A 26 -14.42 -20.93 -11.33
C GLY A 26 -13.60 -22.17 -11.70
N GLU A 27 -12.59 -22.04 -12.55
CA GLU A 27 -11.60 -23.09 -12.74
C GLU A 27 -10.61 -23.09 -11.56
N PRO A 28 -10.22 -24.28 -11.04
CA PRO A 28 -9.13 -24.37 -10.08
C PRO A 28 -7.86 -23.81 -10.72
N LEU A 29 -7.05 -23.10 -9.94
CA LEU A 29 -5.69 -22.75 -10.37
C LEU A 29 -4.97 -24.03 -10.81
N PRO A 30 -4.35 -24.05 -12.00
CA PRO A 30 -3.70 -25.25 -12.50
C PRO A 30 -2.65 -25.74 -11.49
N THR A 31 -2.65 -27.04 -11.23
CA THR A 31 -1.68 -27.73 -10.35
C THR A 31 -0.29 -27.84 -10.99
N SER A 32 -0.16 -27.50 -12.28
CA SER A 32 1.09 -27.39 -13.02
C SER A 32 1.48 -25.92 -13.21
N LEU A 33 2.76 -25.66 -13.52
CA LEU A 33 3.25 -24.34 -13.98
C LEU A 33 2.67 -24.02 -15.37
N GLN A 34 1.35 -23.87 -15.47
CA GLN A 34 0.70 -23.29 -16.64
C GLN A 34 0.90 -21.79 -16.58
N ILE A 35 1.93 -21.32 -17.29
CA ILE A 35 2.23 -19.90 -17.33
C ILE A 35 1.19 -19.16 -18.21
N TRP A 36 0.49 -19.85 -19.13
CA TRP A 36 -0.63 -19.32 -19.93
C TRP A 36 -1.89 -20.18 -19.75
N PRO A 37 -3.08 -19.56 -19.55
CA PRO A 37 -4.35 -20.30 -19.53
C PRO A 37 -4.68 -20.87 -20.91
N GLU A 38 -5.37 -22.00 -20.95
CA GLU A 38 -5.89 -22.60 -22.19
C GLU A 38 -6.94 -21.70 -22.85
N HIS A 39 -7.73 -21.00 -22.03
CA HIS A 39 -8.74 -20.05 -22.46
C HIS A 39 -8.52 -18.69 -21.80
N LEU A 40 -7.98 -17.74 -22.56
CA LEU A 40 -7.81 -16.36 -22.12
C LEU A 40 -9.16 -15.67 -22.02
N THR A 41 -9.46 -15.06 -20.88
CA THR A 41 -10.68 -14.27 -20.69
C THR A 41 -10.49 -13.07 -19.79
N LEU A 42 -11.28 -12.02 -20.02
CA LEU A 42 -11.38 -10.85 -19.17
C LEU A 42 -12.58 -10.91 -18.22
N ALA A 43 -13.30 -12.03 -18.18
CA ALA A 43 -14.53 -12.19 -17.40
C ALA A 43 -14.33 -11.90 -15.89
N ASN A 44 -13.15 -12.20 -15.33
CA ASN A 44 -12.82 -11.89 -13.94
C ASN A 44 -12.92 -10.39 -13.62
N TYR A 45 -12.51 -9.52 -14.54
CA TYR A 45 -12.54 -8.07 -14.36
C TYR A 45 -13.95 -7.52 -14.27
N GLY A 46 -14.93 -8.12 -14.96
CA GLY A 46 -16.34 -7.76 -14.80
C GLY A 46 -16.98 -8.42 -13.58
N ARG A 47 -16.68 -9.72 -13.37
CA ARG A 47 -17.24 -10.54 -12.29
C ARG A 47 -16.89 -9.98 -10.90
N ILE A 48 -15.69 -9.44 -10.72
CA ILE A 48 -15.26 -8.94 -9.40
C ILE A 48 -16.14 -7.78 -8.89
N PHE A 49 -16.70 -6.94 -9.78
CA PHE A 49 -17.63 -5.87 -9.40
C PHE A 49 -19.01 -6.39 -9.01
N GLN A 50 -19.35 -7.63 -9.39
CA GLN A 50 -20.59 -8.29 -8.97
C GLN A 50 -20.41 -9.01 -7.64
N LEU A 51 -19.19 -9.50 -7.35
CA LEU A 51 -18.86 -10.23 -6.12
C LEU A 51 -18.53 -9.31 -4.94
N LEU A 52 -17.89 -8.17 -5.22
CA LEU A 52 -17.38 -7.23 -4.23
C LEU A 52 -17.76 -5.81 -4.66
N PRO A 53 -17.96 -4.88 -3.71
CA PRO A 53 -18.21 -3.47 -4.00
C PRO A 53 -16.90 -2.76 -4.41
N MET A 54 -16.25 -3.26 -5.46
CA MET A 54 -14.94 -2.80 -5.93
C MET A 54 -14.93 -1.31 -6.25
N GLY A 55 -16.02 -0.77 -6.81
CA GLY A 55 -16.15 0.66 -7.04
C GLY A 55 -16.02 1.50 -5.76
N ARG A 56 -16.62 1.05 -4.65
CA ARG A 56 -16.49 1.71 -3.35
C ARG A 56 -15.07 1.56 -2.78
N TYR A 57 -14.46 0.38 -2.91
CA TYR A 57 -13.09 0.16 -2.44
C TYR A 57 -12.08 1.03 -3.19
N THR A 58 -12.19 1.10 -4.51
CA THR A 58 -11.35 1.98 -5.33
C THR A 58 -11.56 3.44 -4.97
N LEU A 59 -12.82 3.88 -4.82
CA LEU A 59 -13.12 5.27 -4.46
C LEU A 59 -12.56 5.63 -3.07
N ASN A 60 -12.73 4.76 -2.08
CA ASN A 60 -12.16 4.96 -0.74
C ASN A 60 -10.64 5.11 -0.80
N SER A 61 -9.93 4.22 -1.53
CA SER A 61 -8.48 4.29 -1.68
C SER A 61 -8.02 5.57 -2.38
N VAL A 62 -8.73 5.99 -3.43
CA VAL A 62 -8.44 7.25 -4.12
C VAL A 62 -8.64 8.44 -3.17
N MET A 63 -9.76 8.50 -2.45
CA MET A 63 -10.01 9.57 -1.47
C MET A 63 -8.91 9.62 -0.40
N VAL A 64 -8.54 8.48 0.18
CA VAL A 64 -7.47 8.41 1.18
C VAL A 64 -6.15 8.92 0.61
N VAL A 65 -5.73 8.45 -0.56
CA VAL A 65 -4.47 8.89 -1.17
C VAL A 65 -4.49 10.38 -1.51
N THR A 66 -5.59 10.88 -2.10
CA THR A 66 -5.74 12.28 -2.47
C THR A 66 -5.72 13.22 -1.26
N LEU A 67 -6.16 12.78 -0.09
CA LEU A 67 -6.13 13.58 1.14
C LEU A 67 -4.83 13.40 1.91
N ALA A 68 -4.43 12.16 2.20
CA ALA A 68 -3.30 11.85 3.06
C ALA A 68 -1.96 12.26 2.45
N VAL A 69 -1.76 12.07 1.14
CA VAL A 69 -0.46 12.35 0.49
C VAL A 69 -0.14 13.84 0.52
N PRO A 70 -1.01 14.78 0.09
CA PRO A 70 -0.70 16.21 0.15
C PRO A 70 -0.51 16.71 1.57
N ILE A 71 -1.35 16.27 2.53
CA ILE A 71 -1.21 16.65 3.94
C ILE A 71 0.15 16.21 4.48
N THR A 72 0.51 14.94 4.25
CA THR A 72 1.80 14.38 4.66
C THR A 72 2.94 15.12 3.99
N LEU A 73 2.85 15.41 2.69
CA LEU A 73 3.89 16.11 1.95
C LEU A 73 4.12 17.51 2.50
N VAL A 74 3.05 18.27 2.78
CA VAL A 74 3.14 19.63 3.34
C VAL A 74 3.76 19.60 4.73
N ILE A 75 3.24 18.75 5.63
CA ILE A 75 3.73 18.65 7.01
C ILE A 75 5.19 18.18 7.05
N SER A 76 5.53 17.14 6.30
CA SER A 76 6.90 16.60 6.24
C SER A 76 7.87 17.58 5.61
N SER A 77 7.47 18.31 4.57
CA SER A 77 8.30 19.33 3.94
C SER A 77 8.58 20.49 4.89
N TRP A 78 7.57 20.97 5.63
CA TRP A 78 7.76 22.02 6.63
C TRP A 78 8.61 21.55 7.81
N ALA A 79 8.38 20.33 8.32
CA ALA A 79 9.20 19.76 9.37
C ALA A 79 10.66 19.62 8.93
N GLY A 80 10.89 19.10 7.72
CA GLY A 80 12.23 18.99 7.12
C GLY A 80 12.91 20.33 6.94
N LEU A 81 12.20 21.34 6.43
CA LEU A 81 12.71 22.71 6.28
C LEU A 81 13.05 23.32 7.65
N GLY A 82 12.21 23.11 8.67
CA GLY A 82 12.44 23.56 10.03
C GLY A 82 13.71 22.94 10.63
N ILE A 83 13.85 21.61 10.50
CA ILE A 83 15.04 20.87 10.96
C ILE A 83 16.30 21.36 10.23
N ALA A 84 16.23 21.62 8.92
CA ALA A 84 17.37 22.07 8.12
C ALA A 84 17.89 23.46 8.52
N ARG A 85 17.07 24.29 9.17
CA ARG A 85 17.48 25.63 9.66
C ARG A 85 18.07 25.60 11.07
N LEU A 86 18.06 24.46 11.76
CA LEU A 86 18.64 24.35 13.10
C LEU A 86 20.19 24.29 13.03
N PRO A 87 20.89 24.70 14.11
CA PRO A 87 22.32 24.42 14.25
C PRO A 87 22.59 22.91 14.13
N LYS A 88 23.73 22.53 13.53
CA LYS A 88 24.06 21.12 13.20
C LYS A 88 23.82 20.14 14.36
N ALA A 89 24.19 20.50 15.58
CA ALA A 89 24.00 19.64 16.74
C ALA A 89 22.52 19.35 17.04
N ASN A 90 21.64 20.34 16.92
CA ASN A 90 20.19 20.17 17.13
C ASN A 90 19.52 19.51 15.93
N GLN A 91 19.96 19.82 14.72
CA GLN A 91 19.52 19.13 13.50
C GLN A 91 19.74 17.61 13.62
N GLN A 92 20.95 17.20 14.03
CA GLN A 92 21.29 15.78 14.17
C GLN A 92 20.43 15.08 15.24
N ARG A 93 20.12 15.76 16.36
CA ARG A 93 19.22 15.20 17.39
C ARG A 93 17.83 14.89 16.81
N TRP A 94 17.23 15.83 16.08
CA TRP A 94 15.89 15.63 15.50
C TRP A 94 15.87 14.56 14.40
N ILE A 95 16.93 14.45 13.60
CA ILE A 95 17.07 13.37 12.62
C ILE A 95 17.13 12.02 13.33
N VAL A 96 17.98 11.87 14.36
CA VAL A 96 18.11 10.62 15.12
C VAL A 96 16.79 10.25 15.81
N LEU A 97 16.09 11.22 16.41
CA LEU A 97 14.76 10.98 17.00
C LEU A 97 13.74 10.52 15.96
N SER A 98 13.72 11.13 14.77
CA SER A 98 12.81 10.73 13.69
C SER A 98 13.08 9.29 13.23
N LEU A 99 14.35 8.91 13.11
CA LEU A 99 14.75 7.53 12.81
C LEU A 99 14.35 6.57 13.94
N ALA A 100 14.54 6.94 15.20
CA ALA A 100 14.16 6.12 16.34
C ALA A 100 12.65 5.83 16.35
N VAL A 101 11.81 6.82 16.01
CA VAL A 101 10.36 6.62 15.87
C VAL A 101 10.03 5.68 14.71
N LEU A 102 10.72 5.79 13.57
CA LEU A 102 10.54 4.88 12.43
C LEU A 102 10.91 3.42 12.73
N MET A 103 11.78 3.18 13.73
CA MET A 103 12.15 1.83 14.17
C MET A 103 11.09 1.17 15.06
N ILE A 104 10.08 1.92 15.54
CA ILE A 104 8.99 1.33 16.33
C ILE A 104 8.20 0.38 15.42
N PRO A 105 8.09 -0.91 15.78
CA PRO A 105 7.43 -1.89 14.94
C PRO A 105 5.95 -1.54 14.77
N GLY A 106 5.51 -1.39 13.52
CA GLY A 106 4.14 -1.04 13.21
C GLY A 106 3.11 -1.97 13.85
N ILE A 107 3.44 -3.28 13.99
CA ILE A 107 2.54 -4.29 14.58
C ILE A 107 2.14 -3.95 16.02
N ALA A 108 3.05 -3.35 16.81
CA ALA A 108 2.81 -2.95 18.19
C ALA A 108 1.84 -1.77 18.30
N LEU A 109 1.74 -0.95 17.25
CA LEU A 109 0.91 0.25 17.24
C LEU A 109 -0.54 -0.02 16.84
N TRP A 110 -0.85 -1.17 16.23
CA TRP A 110 -2.21 -1.45 15.73
C TRP A 110 -3.26 -1.47 16.84
N SER A 111 -3.00 -2.16 17.95
CA SER A 111 -3.95 -2.24 19.07
C SER A 111 -4.23 -0.85 19.64
N THR A 112 -3.18 -0.08 19.89
CA THR A 112 -3.29 1.27 20.44
C THR A 112 -4.00 2.23 19.49
N ARG A 113 -3.66 2.21 18.19
CA ARG A 113 -4.34 3.01 17.16
C ARG A 113 -5.81 2.66 17.06
N PHE A 114 -6.14 1.37 17.08
CA PHE A 114 -7.53 0.91 17.05
C PHE A 114 -8.33 1.46 18.23
N LEU A 115 -7.80 1.37 19.45
CA LEU A 115 -8.46 1.91 20.64
C LEU A 115 -8.66 3.43 20.53
N LEU A 116 -7.65 4.16 20.04
CA LEU A 116 -7.72 5.59 19.83
C LEU A 116 -8.80 5.96 18.81
N TYR A 117 -8.84 5.33 17.63
CA TYR A 117 -9.87 5.59 16.62
C TYR A 117 -11.27 5.22 17.10
N ARG A 118 -11.39 4.15 17.89
CA ARG A 118 -12.66 3.76 18.49
C ARG A 118 -13.17 4.81 19.49
N GLN A 119 -12.29 5.37 20.32
CA GLN A 119 -12.63 6.43 21.27
C GLN A 119 -13.00 7.74 20.54
N LEU A 120 -12.32 8.04 19.44
CA LEU A 120 -12.61 9.20 18.58
C LEU A 120 -13.86 9.02 17.71
N GLY A 121 -14.45 7.82 17.67
CA GLY A 121 -15.58 7.50 16.79
C GLY A 121 -15.22 7.40 15.30
N TRP A 122 -13.93 7.29 14.97
CA TRP A 122 -13.42 7.14 13.59
C TRP A 122 -13.28 5.68 13.15
N TYR A 123 -13.70 4.74 13.99
CA TYR A 123 -13.73 3.33 13.64
C TYR A 123 -14.55 3.11 12.36
N ASP A 124 -14.01 2.29 11.45
CA ASP A 124 -14.59 1.99 10.12
C ASP A 124 -14.87 3.24 9.26
N SER A 125 -13.99 4.23 9.33
CA SER A 125 -14.09 5.48 8.57
C SER A 125 -12.78 5.84 7.85
N ILE A 126 -12.91 6.56 6.73
CA ILE A 126 -11.75 7.08 5.97
C ILE A 126 -10.86 7.99 6.80
N TRP A 127 -11.42 8.65 7.83
CA TRP A 127 -10.70 9.53 8.74
C TRP A 127 -9.68 8.81 9.62
N ALA A 128 -9.84 7.50 9.83
CA ALA A 128 -8.81 6.72 10.52
C ALA A 128 -7.58 6.44 9.65
N LEU A 129 -7.67 6.69 8.33
CA LEU A 129 -6.64 6.38 7.34
C LEU A 129 -5.93 7.62 6.77
N VAL A 130 -6.41 8.83 7.07
CA VAL A 130 -5.86 10.12 6.65
C VAL A 130 -5.21 10.81 7.85
#